data_AF-A0A533SHA1-F1
#
_entry.id   AF-A0A533SHA1-F1
#
_cell.length_a   1.000
_cell.length_b   1.000
_cell.length_c   1.000
_cell.angle_alpha   90.00
_cell.angle_beta   90.00
_cell.angle_gamma   90.00
#
_symmetry.space_group_name_H-M   'P 1'
#
loop_
_entity.id
_entity.type
_entity.pdbx_description
1 polymer ?
#
loop_
_entity_poly.entity_id
_entity_poly.type
_entity_poly.pdbx_seq_one_letter_code
_entity_poly.pdbx_strand_id
1 'polypeptide(L)'
;MRALLARFKWPVILSALLVLPFMVMEWINRREYGEDYPVGLFIIMWLLPVVFIYSLAAIIRGLQEPSAGIWPRVGRLLWLALAILMIWLWAGTVNDQMPCFLGVPVCD
;
A
#
# COMPACT_ATOMS: atom_id res chain seq x y z
N MET A 1 4.82 6.33 23.40
CA MET A 1 3.90 5.38 22.71
C MET A 1 2.65 6.04 22.13
N ARG A 2 1.86 6.85 22.88
CA ARG A 2 0.62 7.48 22.35
C ARG A 2 0.80 8.33 21.08
N ALA A 3 1.88 9.11 20.99
CA ALA A 3 2.16 9.94 19.79
C ALA A 3 2.58 9.13 18.55
N LEU A 4 3.22 7.96 18.75
CA LEU A 4 3.57 7.04 17.65
C LEU A 4 2.32 6.34 17.12
N LEU A 5 1.45 5.86 18.00
CA LEU A 5 0.15 5.27 17.64
C LEU A 5 -0.75 6.24 16.87
N ALA A 6 -0.79 7.52 17.27
CA ALA A 6 -1.55 8.55 16.54
C ALA A 6 -0.99 8.81 15.12
N ARG A 7 0.34 8.70 14.93
CA ARG A 7 0.99 8.87 13.63
C ARG A 7 0.78 7.69 12.67
N PHE A 8 0.61 6.48 13.19
CA PHE A 8 0.40 5.27 12.37
C PHE A 8 -1.07 4.94 12.12
N LYS A 9 -2.01 5.47 12.90
CA LYS A 9 -3.45 5.23 12.71
C LYS A 9 -3.94 5.59 11.31
N TRP A 10 -3.59 6.78 10.83
CA TRP A 10 -4.10 7.27 9.54
C TRP A 10 -3.60 6.46 8.34
N PRO A 11 -2.30 6.18 8.19
CA PRO A 11 -1.81 5.28 7.13
C PRO A 11 -2.56 3.95 7.13
N VAL A 12 -2.68 3.30 8.29
CA VAL A 12 -3.35 2.00 8.44
C VAL A 12 -4.81 2.05 8.00
N ILE A 13 -5.56 3.06 8.45
CA ILE A 13 -6.99 3.20 8.14
C ILE A 13 -7.20 3.52 6.66
N LEU A 14 -6.45 4.46 6.10
CA LEU A 14 -6.56 4.85 4.69
C LEU A 14 -6.20 3.68 3.77
N SER A 15 -5.14 2.94 4.10
CA SER A 15 -4.76 1.74 3.36
C SER A 15 -5.80 0.64 3.46
N ALA A 16 -6.42 0.43 4.63
CA ALA A 16 -7.49 -0.56 4.77
C ALA A 16 -8.71 -0.17 3.92
N LEU A 17 -9.09 1.11 3.91
CA LEU A 17 -10.18 1.61 3.09
C LEU A 17 -9.90 1.47 1.59
N LEU A 18 -8.64 1.66 1.17
CA LEU A 18 -8.21 1.50 -0.21
C LEU A 18 -8.30 0.05 -0.71
N VAL A 19 -8.02 -0.92 0.18
CA VAL A 19 -8.03 -2.36 -0.16
C VAL A 19 -9.42 -2.99 -0.05
N LEU A 20 -10.29 -2.38 0.77
CA LEU A 20 -11.66 -2.84 1.00
C LEU A 20 -12.48 -3.15 -0.27
N PRO A 21 -12.52 -2.29 -1.32
CA PRO A 21 -13.28 -2.62 -2.53
C PRO A 21 -12.81 -3.92 -3.20
N PHE A 22 -11.50 -4.18 -3.23
CA PHE A 22 -10.94 -5.41 -3.81
C PHE A 22 -11.30 -6.63 -2.95
N MET A 23 -11.25 -6.49 -1.63
CA MET A 23 -11.69 -7.54 -0.71
C MET A 23 -13.17 -7.91 -0.89
N VAL A 24 -14.02 -6.91 -1.11
CA VAL A 24 -15.45 -7.09 -1.35
C VAL A 24 -15.71 -7.72 -2.71
N MET A 25 -15.03 -7.26 -3.77
CA MET A 25 -15.14 -7.85 -5.11
C MET A 25 -14.76 -9.34 -5.09
N GLU A 26 -13.62 -9.67 -4.50
CA GLU A 26 -13.17 -11.05 -4.33
C GLU A 26 -14.19 -11.89 -3.54
N TRP A 27 -14.70 -11.36 -2.43
CA TRP A 27 -15.70 -12.06 -1.61
C TRP A 27 -17.01 -12.37 -2.37
N ILE A 28 -17.43 -11.47 -3.26
CA ILE A 28 -18.64 -11.63 -4.06
C ILE A 28 -18.41 -12.63 -5.19
N ASN A 29 -17.31 -12.48 -5.93
CA ASN A 29 -17.06 -13.22 -7.17
C ASN A 29 -16.49 -14.63 -6.94
N ARG A 30 -15.82 -14.87 -5.81
CA ARG A 30 -15.23 -16.19 -5.47
C ARG A 30 -16.26 -17.28 -5.17
N ARG A 31 -17.55 -16.95 -5.05
CA ARG A 31 -18.61 -17.91 -4.66
C ARG A 31 -18.72 -19.14 -5.54
N GLU A 32 -18.18 -19.10 -6.76
CA GLU A 32 -18.28 -20.18 -7.74
C GLU A 32 -17.05 -21.10 -7.82
N TYR A 33 -15.89 -20.72 -7.25
CA TYR A 33 -14.60 -21.38 -7.56
C TYR A 33 -14.05 -22.32 -6.49
N GLY A 34 -14.56 -22.29 -5.26
CA GLY A 34 -14.18 -23.25 -4.20
C GLY A 34 -12.73 -23.15 -3.68
N GLU A 35 -11.91 -22.23 -4.19
CA GLU A 35 -10.56 -21.92 -3.71
C GLU A 35 -10.59 -21.19 -2.36
N ASP A 36 -9.47 -21.06 -1.65
CA ASP A 36 -9.36 -20.33 -0.36
C ASP A 36 -9.26 -18.80 -0.54
N TYR A 37 -9.66 -18.03 0.47
CA TYR A 37 -9.63 -16.56 0.37
C TYR A 37 -8.17 -16.10 0.44
N PRO A 38 -7.69 -15.27 -0.50
CA PRO A 38 -6.27 -14.93 -0.56
C PRO A 38 -5.89 -13.87 0.47
N VAL A 39 -5.98 -14.21 1.76
CA VAL A 39 -5.68 -13.30 2.89
C VAL A 39 -4.27 -12.71 2.77
N GLY A 40 -3.30 -13.52 2.33
CA GLY A 40 -1.90 -13.09 2.14
C GLY A 40 -1.78 -11.95 1.11
N LEU A 41 -2.53 -12.03 0.01
CA LEU A 41 -2.57 -11.00 -1.02
C LEU A 41 -3.08 -9.68 -0.42
N PHE A 42 -4.20 -9.71 0.29
CA PHE A 42 -4.79 -8.50 0.87
C PHE A 42 -3.91 -7.88 1.97
N ILE A 43 -3.16 -8.69 2.73
CA ILE A 43 -2.15 -8.19 3.67
C ILE A 43 -1.06 -7.42 2.93
N ILE A 44 -0.55 -7.94 1.82
CA ILE A 44 0.47 -7.27 0.99
C ILE A 44 -0.10 -6.00 0.36
N MET A 45 -1.27 -6.09 -0.27
CA MET A 45 -1.96 -4.95 -0.88
C MET A 45 -2.28 -3.84 0.13
N TRP A 46 -2.48 -4.18 1.40
CA TRP A 46 -2.66 -3.22 2.49
C TRP A 46 -1.33 -2.64 2.96
N LEU A 47 -0.29 -3.45 3.09
CA LEU A 47 1.01 -3.00 3.59
C LEU A 47 1.71 -2.01 2.65
N LEU A 48 1.63 -2.23 1.33
CA LEU A 48 2.25 -1.36 0.32
C LEU A 48 1.82 0.11 0.43
N PRO A 49 0.52 0.46 0.45
CA PRO A 49 0.07 1.83 0.64
C PRO A 49 0.38 2.37 2.05
N VAL A 50 0.47 1.52 3.09
CA VAL A 50 0.92 1.97 4.43
C VAL A 50 2.35 2.49 4.35
N VAL A 51 3.25 1.73 3.73
CA VAL A 51 4.66 2.11 3.54
C VAL A 51 4.77 3.34 2.63
N PHE A 52 3.95 3.43 1.59
CA PHE A 52 3.89 4.60 0.72
C PHE A 52 3.51 5.88 1.51
N ILE A 53 2.40 5.85 2.26
CA ILE A 53 1.94 7.02 3.04
C ILE A 53 2.99 7.42 4.07
N TYR A 54 3.65 6.45 4.71
CA TYR A 54 4.74 6.72 5.64
C TYR A 54 5.94 7.39 4.96
N SER A 55 6.34 6.89 3.79
CA SER A 55 7.42 7.44 2.98
C SER A 55 7.11 8.88 2.55
N LEU A 56 5.88 9.12 2.09
CA LEU A 56 5.40 10.46 1.73
C LEU A 56 5.43 11.42 2.92
N ALA A 57 4.98 10.96 4.10
CA ALA A 57 5.04 11.76 5.31
C ALA A 57 6.49 12.10 5.71
N ALA A 58 7.45 11.19 5.51
CA ALA A 58 8.86 11.44 5.75
C ALA A 58 9.43 12.49 4.79
N ILE A 59 9.06 12.43 3.50
CA ILE A 59 9.44 13.43 2.49
C ILE A 59 8.90 14.81 2.87
N ILE A 60 7.60 14.92 3.18
CA ILE A 60 6.95 16.20 3.51
C ILE A 60 7.60 16.85 4.73
N ARG A 61 7.83 16.08 5.80
CA ARG A 61 8.53 16.59 7.00
C ARG A 61 9.94 17.06 6.68
N GLY A 62 10.67 16.30 5.86
CA GLY A 62 12.02 16.67 5.42
C GLY A 62 12.09 17.88 4.49
N LEU A 63 10.96 18.35 3.93
CA LEU A 63 10.87 19.61 3.18
C LEU A 63 10.58 20.82 4.07
N GLN A 64 10.01 20.62 5.26
CA GLN A 64 9.71 21.69 6.23
C GLN A 64 10.93 22.11 7.04
N GLU A 65 11.95 21.25 7.13
CA GLU A 65 13.19 21.54 7.84
C GLU A 65 14.24 22.17 6.90
N PRO A 66 14.80 23.35 7.24
CA PRO A 66 15.92 23.92 6.49
C PRO A 66 17.14 23.00 6.61
N SER A 67 17.47 22.29 5.53
CA SER A 67 18.58 21.33 5.54
C SER A 67 19.83 21.91 4.88
N ALA A 68 20.86 22.21 5.66
CA ALA A 68 22.21 22.46 5.16
C ALA A 68 23.00 21.14 5.14
N GLY A 69 23.31 20.61 3.96
CA GLY A 69 24.11 19.39 3.80
C GLY A 69 23.54 18.37 2.79
N ILE A 70 24.37 17.40 2.41
CA ILE A 70 24.03 16.38 1.41
C ILE A 70 23.19 15.22 1.98
N TRP A 71 23.40 14.86 3.25
CA TRP A 71 22.74 13.71 3.88
C TRP A 71 21.21 13.81 3.94
N PRO A 72 20.61 14.95 4.31
CA PRO A 72 19.15 15.10 4.27
C PRO A 72 18.59 15.00 2.84
N ARG A 73 19.36 15.42 1.83
CA ARG A 73 18.97 15.29 0.40
C ARG A 73 18.95 13.83 -0.03
N VAL A 74 19.99 13.07 0.30
CA VAL A 74 20.08 11.63 0.02
C VAL A 74 18.94 10.89 0.71
N GLY A 75 18.67 11.18 1.99
CA GLY A 75 17.55 10.57 2.72
C GLY A 75 16.21 10.81 2.03
N ARG A 76 15.93 12.04 1.56
CA ARG A 76 14.70 12.34 0.80
C ARG A 76 14.62 11.58 -0.52
N LEU A 77 15.74 11.44 -1.24
CA LEU A 77 15.78 10.66 -2.48
C LEU A 77 15.50 9.18 -2.24
N LEU A 78 16.03 8.61 -1.14
CA LEU A 78 15.73 7.23 -0.76
C LEU A 78 14.26 7.02 -0.43
N TRP A 79 13.65 7.94 0.34
CA TRP A 79 12.21 7.87 0.61
C TRP A 79 11.37 8.04 -0.65
N LEU A 80 11.79 8.91 -1.58
CA LEU A 80 11.12 9.08 -2.86
C LEU A 80 11.21 7.81 -3.72
N ALA A 81 12.40 7.21 -3.82
CA ALA A 81 12.60 5.95 -4.53
C ALA A 81 11.74 4.84 -3.93
N LEU A 82 11.68 4.75 -2.59
CA LEU A 82 10.80 3.80 -1.91
C LEU A 82 9.32 4.06 -2.21
N ALA A 83 8.86 5.31 -2.19
CA ALA A 83 7.49 5.67 -2.50
C ALA A 83 7.12 5.28 -3.95
N ILE A 84 8.00 5.53 -4.92
CA ILE A 84 7.81 5.14 -6.32
C ILE A 84 7.74 3.61 -6.44
N LEU A 85 8.64 2.88 -5.77
CA LEU A 85 8.63 1.42 -5.75
C LEU A 85 7.31 0.88 -5.17
N MET A 86 6.80 1.46 -4.08
CA MET A 86 5.53 1.03 -3.48
C MET A 86 4.34 1.25 -4.42
N ILE A 87 4.30 2.38 -5.15
CA ILE A 87 3.26 2.62 -6.16
C ILE A 87 3.35 1.56 -7.27
N TRP A 88 4.56 1.32 -7.77
CA TRP A 88 4.77 0.37 -8.87
C TRP A 88 4.37 -1.06 -8.48
N LEU A 89 4.79 -1.52 -7.29
CA LEU A 89 4.40 -2.82 -6.76
C LEU A 89 2.88 -2.91 -6.57
N TRP A 90 2.25 -1.89 -5.99
CA TRP A 90 0.81 -1.91 -5.74
C TRP A 90 0.00 -1.92 -7.04
N ALA A 91 0.36 -1.07 -8.01
CA ALA A 91 -0.27 -1.06 -9.32
C ALA A 91 -0.06 -2.38 -10.07
N GLY A 92 1.14 -2.97 -9.97
CA GLY A 92 1.44 -4.29 -10.52
C GLY A 92 0.54 -5.37 -9.92
N THR A 93 0.46 -5.45 -8.59
CA THR A 93 -0.42 -6.40 -7.89
C THR A 93 -1.89 -6.21 -8.26
N VAL A 94 -2.38 -4.97 -8.33
CA VAL A 94 -3.77 -4.72 -8.74
C VAL A 94 -4.00 -5.15 -10.19
N ASN A 95 -3.09 -4.83 -11.10
CA ASN A 95 -3.23 -5.17 -12.53
C ASN A 95 -3.19 -6.69 -12.75
N ASP A 96 -2.30 -7.38 -12.04
CA ASP A 96 -2.14 -8.83 -12.07
C ASP A 96 -3.40 -9.53 -11.55
N GLN A 97 -3.95 -9.06 -10.43
CA GLN A 97 -5.07 -9.71 -9.73
C GLN A 97 -6.45 -9.18 -10.17
N MET A 98 -6.50 -8.18 -11.06
CA MET A 98 -7.77 -7.62 -11.55
C MET A 98 -8.69 -8.66 -12.19
N PRO A 99 -8.21 -9.63 -13.00
CA PRO A 99 -9.07 -10.69 -13.53
C PRO A 99 -9.74 -11.51 -12.41
N CYS A 100 -9.00 -11.85 -11.35
CA CYS A 100 -9.56 -12.55 -10.18
C CYS A 100 -10.65 -11.73 -9.50
N PHE A 101 -10.37 -10.44 -9.25
CA PHE A 101 -11.36 -9.55 -8.64
C PHE A 101 -12.63 -9.40 -9.50
N LEU A 102 -12.55 -9.63 -10.81
CA LEU A 102 -13.69 -9.60 -11.74
C LEU A 102 -14.37 -10.97 -11.90
N GLY A 103 -13.91 -12.01 -11.20
CA GLY A 103 -14.48 -13.34 -11.28
C GLY A 103 -14.06 -14.12 -12.53
N VAL A 104 -12.86 -13.88 -13.06
CA VAL A 104 -12.30 -14.76 -14.08
C VAL A 104 -11.75 -16.01 -13.38
N PRO A 105 -12.18 -17.24 -13.75
CA PRO A 105 -11.61 -18.46 -13.20
C PRO A 105 -10.15 -18.63 -13.63
N VAL A 106 -9.30 -19.16 -12.73
CA VAL A 106 -7.88 -19.47 -13.00
C VAL A 106 -7.11 -18.24 -13.49
N CYS A 107 -6.90 -17.30 -12.58
CA CYS A 107 -6.39 -15.96 -12.87
C CYS A 107 -5.01 -15.70 -12.23
N ASP A 108 -4.33 -16.78 -11.86
CA ASP A 108 -2.99 -16.84 -11.25
C ASP A 108 -1.86 -17.09 -12.28
#